data_AF-I1BK31-F1
#
_entry.id   AF-I1BK31-F1
#
_cell.length_a   1.000
_cell.length_b   1.000
_cell.length_c   1.000
_cell.angle_alpha   90.00
_cell.angle_beta   90.00
_cell.angle_gamma   90.00
#
_symmetry.space_group_name_H-M   'P 1'
#
loop_
_entity.id
_entity.type
_entity.pdbx_description
1 polymer ?
#
loop_
_entity_poly.entity_id
_entity_poly.type
_entity_poly.pdbx_seq_one_letter_code
_entity_poly.pdbx_strand_id
1 'polypeptide(L)'
;MITTLVTLIFLLLWNREQKVELKKRIRWPKEISFRKSLYTTHSAPTPVSAIIRRVDTSDSIFEIVHQLVKYPYIKEIYIDNQVQSMPLSQQNFSVSVHLLDANQTRFEACQQTLCYFQDDLWLNPYMDTLYTLACRYPQQWVANTRLADYIDYMTWRFKQGELSTGYADLRYGAFVSKDQIERFLANDALDHTSDVHFSIGSNQLPYIIANPLDEEEERQDVRQDVYDALALVVKGQVEKKEEIVMDVKSSCANDQCLFMTNMDMMPPPLLLDNISNYETEFKQRYHLPAKSTVIYYSYHQAVDQDTETCWYSYQCKFKITTDTID
;
A
#
# COMPACT_ATOMS: atom_id res chain seq x y z
N MET A 1 10.00 -0.74 48.10
CA MET A 1 9.27 -1.89 47.50
C MET A 1 7.84 -1.58 47.10
N ILE A 2 7.05 -0.84 47.90
CA ILE A 2 5.65 -0.52 47.58
C ILE A 2 5.54 0.49 46.41
N THR A 3 6.42 1.49 46.35
CA THR A 3 6.42 2.52 45.30
C THR A 3 6.67 1.95 43.90
N THR A 4 7.65 1.05 43.75
CA THR A 4 7.97 0.37 42.48
C THR A 4 6.83 -0.50 41.95
N LEU A 5 6.05 -1.11 42.84
CA LEU A 5 4.90 -1.94 42.46
C LEU A 5 3.75 -1.08 41.93
N VAL A 6 3.51 0.07 42.54
CA VAL A 6 2.47 1.02 42.12
C VAL A 6 2.80 1.63 40.74
N THR A 7 4.07 1.98 40.48
CA THR A 7 4.48 2.48 39.15
C THR A 7 4.34 1.41 38.07
N LEU A 8 4.66 0.15 38.37
CA LEU A 8 4.52 -0.95 37.41
C LEU A 8 3.04 -1.22 37.08
N ILE A 9 2.17 -1.19 38.08
CA ILE A 9 0.71 -1.35 37.90
C ILE A 9 0.13 -0.17 37.12
N PHE A 10 0.55 1.06 37.40
CA PHE A 10 0.14 2.25 36.62
C PHE A 10 0.62 2.17 35.16
N LEU A 11 1.86 1.76 34.91
CA LEU A 11 2.37 1.57 33.54
C LEU A 11 1.62 0.45 32.81
N LEU A 12 1.29 -0.66 33.50
CA LEU A 12 0.52 -1.75 32.93
C LEU A 12 -0.93 -1.34 32.64
N LEU A 13 -1.57 -0.56 33.52
CA LEU A 13 -2.93 -0.05 33.33
C LEU A 13 -2.97 1.02 32.24
N TRP A 14 -2.00 1.94 32.20
CA TRP A 14 -1.86 2.96 31.15
C TRP A 14 -1.63 2.33 29.78
N ASN A 15 -0.76 1.33 29.70
CA ASN A 15 -0.51 0.58 28.47
C ASN A 15 -1.74 -0.23 28.04
N ARG A 16 -2.56 -0.66 29.01
CA ARG A 16 -3.83 -1.37 28.74
C ARG A 16 -4.94 -0.41 28.31
N GLU A 17 -5.02 0.80 28.86
CA GLU A 17 -5.93 1.85 28.39
C GLU A 17 -5.55 2.34 27.00
N GLN A 18 -4.27 2.56 26.71
CA GLN A 18 -3.76 2.83 25.35
C GLN A 18 -4.15 1.71 24.38
N LYS A 19 -4.03 0.43 24.78
CA LYS A 19 -4.46 -0.73 23.96
C LYS A 19 -5.98 -0.84 23.81
N VAL A 20 -6.76 -0.36 24.77
CA VAL A 20 -8.24 -0.35 24.72
C VAL A 20 -8.76 0.84 23.91
N GLU A 21 -8.04 1.97 23.90
CA GLU A 21 -8.25 3.09 22.98
C GLU A 21 -7.84 2.74 21.55
N LEU A 22 -6.69 2.07 21.36
CA LEU A 22 -6.26 1.48 20.08
C LEU A 22 -7.32 0.52 19.48
N LYS A 23 -8.17 -0.09 20.32
CA LYS A 23 -9.24 -1.00 19.90
C LYS A 23 -10.56 -0.30 19.52
N LYS A 24 -10.68 1.02 19.69
CA LYS A 24 -11.90 1.76 19.31
C LYS A 24 -11.66 2.60 18.06
N ARG A 25 -12.26 2.12 16.96
CA ARG A 25 -12.63 2.80 15.71
C ARG A 25 -11.56 2.88 14.60
N ILE A 26 -11.50 1.81 13.80
CA ILE A 26 -11.84 1.88 12.37
C ILE A 26 -12.76 0.68 12.10
N ARG A 27 -14.01 0.77 12.57
CA ARG A 27 -15.03 -0.20 12.15
C ARG A 27 -15.62 0.40 10.89
N TRP A 28 -15.33 -0.17 9.72
CA TRP A 28 -15.84 0.30 8.45
C TRP A 28 -17.34 0.61 8.58
N PRO A 29 -17.78 1.84 8.27
CA PRO A 29 -19.20 2.10 8.15
C PRO A 29 -19.74 1.10 7.14
N LYS A 30 -20.78 0.35 7.51
CA LYS A 30 -21.51 -0.53 6.57
C LYS A 30 -22.00 0.22 5.33
N GLU A 31 -21.96 1.54 5.33
CA GLU A 31 -22.27 2.44 4.22
C GLU A 31 -21.22 2.41 3.09
N ILE A 32 -19.97 2.02 3.37
CA ILE A 32 -18.90 1.97 2.36
C ILE A 32 -19.13 0.84 1.34
N SER A 33 -19.73 -0.28 1.76
CA SER A 33 -20.01 -1.42 0.88
C SER A 33 -21.13 -1.16 -0.14
N PHE A 34 -21.87 -0.03 -0.04
CA PHE A 34 -22.91 0.36 -0.99
C PHE A 34 -22.47 1.37 -2.04
N ARG A 35 -21.18 1.73 -2.08
CA ARG A 35 -20.71 2.80 -2.96
C ARG A 35 -20.68 2.36 -4.42
N LYS A 36 -21.06 3.31 -5.27
CA LYS A 36 -20.92 3.21 -6.73
C LYS A 36 -19.67 3.99 -7.13
N SER A 37 -18.96 3.47 -8.12
CA SER A 37 -17.81 4.15 -8.70
C SER A 37 -18.18 5.55 -9.20
N LEU A 38 -17.27 6.50 -9.04
CA LEU A 38 -17.27 7.82 -9.67
C LEU A 38 -17.22 7.70 -11.20
N TYR A 39 -16.56 6.65 -11.69
CA TYR A 39 -16.51 6.37 -13.10
C TYR A 39 -17.88 5.86 -13.54
N THR A 40 -18.40 6.46 -14.60
CA THR A 40 -19.63 6.04 -15.25
C THR A 40 -19.32 5.62 -16.68
N THR A 41 -20.28 4.98 -17.34
CA THR A 41 -20.16 4.51 -18.72
C THR A 41 -20.01 5.63 -19.77
N HIS A 42 -19.98 6.90 -19.36
CA HIS A 42 -19.92 8.06 -20.29
C HIS A 42 -18.54 8.26 -20.93
N SER A 43 -17.47 7.74 -20.31
CA SER A 43 -16.14 7.62 -20.92
C SER A 43 -15.68 6.18 -20.73
N ALA A 44 -15.32 5.48 -21.81
CA ALA A 44 -14.83 4.10 -21.71
C ALA A 44 -13.55 4.08 -20.85
N PRO A 45 -13.60 3.58 -19.61
CA PRO A 45 -12.42 3.59 -18.76
C PRO A 45 -11.39 2.60 -19.29
N THR A 46 -10.10 2.88 -19.04
CA THR A 46 -9.02 1.91 -19.26
C THR A 46 -9.37 0.60 -18.56
N PRO A 47 -9.43 -0.54 -19.28
CA PRO A 47 -9.86 -1.81 -18.72
C PRO A 47 -8.81 -2.37 -17.76
N VAL A 48 -9.30 -3.11 -16.76
CA VAL A 48 -8.50 -3.66 -15.66
C VAL A 48 -8.79 -5.15 -15.49
N SER A 49 -7.74 -5.97 -15.39
CA SER A 49 -7.83 -7.31 -14.82
C SER A 49 -7.67 -7.18 -13.31
N ALA A 50 -8.66 -7.60 -12.51
CA ALA A 50 -8.48 -7.78 -11.07
C ALA A 50 -7.93 -9.18 -10.81
N ILE A 51 -6.91 -9.29 -9.96
CA ILE A 51 -6.26 -10.52 -9.57
C ILE A 51 -6.28 -10.61 -8.06
N ILE A 52 -7.08 -11.53 -7.52
CA ILE A 52 -7.30 -11.67 -6.08
C ILE A 52 -6.68 -12.98 -5.61
N ARG A 53 -5.74 -12.88 -4.65
CA ARG A 53 -5.20 -14.08 -3.99
C ARG A 53 -6.06 -14.44 -2.80
N ARG A 54 -6.65 -15.63 -2.85
CA ARG A 54 -7.40 -16.20 -1.74
C ARG A 54 -6.47 -16.97 -0.82
N VAL A 55 -6.32 -16.48 0.40
CA VAL A 55 -5.53 -17.10 1.47
C VAL A 55 -6.38 -17.49 2.68
N ASP A 56 -7.60 -16.96 2.78
CA ASP A 56 -8.51 -17.27 3.88
C ASP A 56 -9.63 -18.26 3.51
N THR A 57 -10.07 -19.00 4.52
CA THR A 57 -11.14 -20.00 4.41
C THR A 57 -12.55 -19.40 4.54
N SER A 58 -12.67 -18.12 4.91
CA SER A 58 -13.96 -17.44 5.03
C SER A 58 -14.59 -17.10 3.68
N ASP A 59 -15.80 -16.55 3.74
CA ASP A 59 -16.56 -16.07 2.57
C ASP A 59 -16.07 -14.70 2.04
N SER A 60 -14.99 -14.14 2.57
CA SER A 60 -14.47 -12.80 2.23
C SER A 60 -14.18 -12.63 0.73
N ILE A 61 -13.73 -13.70 0.06
CA ILE A 61 -13.53 -13.71 -1.40
C ILE A 61 -14.81 -13.34 -2.17
N PHE A 62 -15.98 -13.78 -1.71
CA PHE A 62 -17.26 -13.47 -2.37
C PHE A 62 -17.64 -12.01 -2.17
N GLU A 63 -17.36 -11.45 -1.00
CA GLU A 63 -17.61 -10.04 -0.71
C GLU A 63 -16.73 -9.12 -1.59
N ILE A 64 -15.46 -9.48 -1.76
CA ILE A 64 -14.52 -8.76 -2.61
C ILE A 64 -14.95 -8.84 -4.08
N VAL A 65 -15.29 -10.02 -4.59
CA VAL A 65 -15.80 -10.16 -5.97
C VAL A 65 -17.06 -9.31 -6.16
N HIS A 66 -18.00 -9.35 -5.22
CA HIS A 66 -19.22 -8.53 -5.26
C HIS A 66 -18.92 -7.02 -5.19
N GLN A 67 -17.85 -6.61 -4.52
CA GLN A 67 -17.41 -5.21 -4.50
C GLN A 67 -16.79 -4.81 -5.84
N LEU A 68 -15.88 -5.62 -6.39
CA LEU A 68 -15.12 -5.31 -7.61
C LEU A 68 -16.02 -5.13 -8.83
N VAL A 69 -17.09 -5.91 -8.95
CA VAL A 69 -18.04 -5.81 -10.08
C VAL A 69 -18.83 -4.49 -10.11
N LYS A 70 -18.79 -3.70 -9.03
CA LYS A 70 -19.41 -2.35 -8.98
C LYS A 70 -18.58 -1.30 -9.72
N TYR A 71 -17.33 -1.60 -10.05
CA TYR A 71 -16.42 -0.68 -10.72
C TYR A 71 -16.38 -0.97 -12.24
N PRO A 72 -16.79 -0.02 -13.10
CA PRO A 72 -16.99 -0.28 -14.52
C PRO A 72 -15.69 -0.52 -15.30
N TYR A 73 -14.53 -0.21 -14.73
CA TYR A 73 -13.21 -0.47 -15.31
C TYR A 73 -12.71 -1.89 -15.06
N ILE A 74 -13.23 -2.61 -14.05
CA ILE A 74 -12.92 -4.02 -13.84
C ILE A 74 -13.63 -4.82 -14.93
N LYS A 75 -12.86 -5.44 -15.82
CA LYS A 75 -13.40 -6.24 -16.94
C LYS A 75 -13.34 -7.73 -16.68
N GLU A 76 -12.30 -8.16 -16.00
CA GLU A 76 -12.02 -9.56 -15.71
C GLU A 76 -11.60 -9.67 -14.24
N ILE A 77 -11.98 -10.77 -13.61
CA ILE A 77 -11.59 -11.09 -12.23
C ILE A 77 -10.94 -12.47 -12.25
N TYR A 78 -9.68 -12.53 -11.85
CA TYR A 78 -8.89 -13.74 -11.67
C TYR A 78 -8.74 -14.03 -10.18
N ILE A 79 -8.85 -15.31 -9.81
CA ILE A 79 -8.71 -15.77 -8.43
C ILE A 79 -7.57 -16.78 -8.36
N ASP A 80 -6.53 -16.40 -7.63
CA ASP A 80 -5.40 -17.25 -7.23
C ASP A 80 -5.76 -17.95 -5.91
N ASN A 81 -6.30 -19.17 -5.97
CA ASN A 81 -6.81 -19.87 -4.79
C ASN A 81 -5.71 -20.69 -4.09
N GLN A 82 -5.15 -20.14 -3.01
CA GLN A 82 -4.15 -20.82 -2.17
C GLN A 82 -4.78 -21.79 -1.15
N VAL A 83 -6.10 -21.72 -0.96
CA VAL A 83 -6.84 -22.57 -0.01
C VAL A 83 -7.25 -23.89 -0.67
N GLN A 84 -6.39 -24.89 -0.51
CA GLN A 84 -6.61 -26.23 -1.10
C GLN A 84 -7.73 -27.03 -0.43
N SER A 85 -8.00 -26.78 0.87
CA SER A 85 -9.04 -27.49 1.63
C SER A 85 -10.47 -27.16 1.19
N MET A 86 -10.66 -26.02 0.52
CA MET A 86 -11.96 -25.54 0.06
C MET A 86 -11.81 -25.03 -1.39
N PRO A 87 -11.74 -25.92 -2.38
CA PRO A 87 -11.56 -25.51 -3.77
C PRO A 87 -12.76 -24.70 -4.27
N LEU A 88 -12.46 -23.64 -5.01
CA LEU A 88 -13.47 -22.83 -5.68
C LEU A 88 -13.84 -23.44 -7.04
N SER A 89 -15.05 -23.14 -7.49
CA SER A 89 -15.54 -23.43 -8.83
C SER A 89 -16.30 -22.22 -9.38
N GLN A 90 -16.45 -22.13 -10.69
CA GLN A 90 -17.20 -21.04 -11.31
C GLN A 90 -18.64 -20.92 -10.78
N GLN A 91 -19.24 -22.05 -10.42
CA GLN A 91 -20.62 -22.11 -9.91
C GLN A 91 -20.79 -21.44 -8.55
N ASN A 92 -19.69 -21.17 -7.84
CA ASN A 92 -19.73 -20.44 -6.57
C ASN A 92 -19.98 -18.93 -6.76
N PHE A 93 -19.86 -18.41 -7.98
CA PHE A 93 -19.96 -16.99 -8.27
C PHE A 93 -21.17 -16.68 -9.16
N SER A 94 -21.85 -15.56 -8.88
CA SER A 94 -22.94 -15.05 -9.71
C SER A 94 -22.45 -14.27 -10.94
N VAL A 95 -21.14 -14.09 -11.06
CA VAL A 95 -20.46 -13.31 -12.09
C VAL A 95 -19.33 -14.14 -12.68
N SER A 96 -18.89 -13.78 -13.90
CA SER A 96 -17.77 -14.47 -14.52
C SER A 96 -16.46 -14.16 -13.80
N VAL A 97 -15.87 -15.18 -13.19
CA VAL A 97 -14.49 -15.15 -12.67
C VAL A 97 -13.64 -16.16 -13.43
N HIS A 98 -12.32 -16.05 -13.30
CA HIS A 98 -11.33 -16.99 -13.83
C HIS A 98 -10.53 -17.55 -12.67
N LEU A 99 -10.52 -18.86 -12.49
CA LEU A 99 -9.70 -19.51 -11.47
C LEU A 99 -8.34 -19.82 -12.10
N LEU A 100 -7.25 -19.42 -11.44
CA LEU A 100 -5.91 -19.69 -11.96
C LEU A 100 -5.54 -21.16 -11.80
N ASP A 101 -4.83 -21.67 -12.80
CA ASP A 101 -4.27 -23.01 -12.75
C ASP A 101 -3.09 -23.05 -11.77
N ALA A 102 -2.83 -24.22 -11.16
CA ALA A 102 -1.77 -24.40 -10.17
C ALA A 102 -0.35 -24.08 -10.69
N ASN A 103 -0.16 -24.04 -12.02
CA ASN A 103 1.13 -23.75 -12.66
C ASN A 103 1.27 -22.30 -13.10
N GLN A 104 0.25 -21.45 -12.90
CA GLN A 104 0.27 -20.04 -13.27
C GLN A 104 0.52 -19.19 -12.03
N THR A 105 1.45 -18.26 -12.12
CA THR A 105 1.62 -17.19 -11.15
C THR A 105 0.50 -16.17 -11.30
N ARG A 106 0.13 -15.50 -10.21
CA ARG A 106 -0.90 -14.45 -10.26
C ARG A 106 -0.50 -13.27 -11.15
N PHE A 107 0.79 -13.06 -11.38
CA PHE A 107 1.28 -12.00 -12.27
C PHE A 107 1.03 -12.32 -13.75
N GLU A 108 1.13 -13.58 -14.16
CA GLU A 108 0.80 -14.04 -15.52
C GLU A 108 -0.69 -13.88 -15.87
N ALA A 109 -1.56 -13.77 -14.87
CA ALA A 109 -2.99 -13.55 -15.05
C ALA A 109 -3.34 -12.15 -15.58
N CYS A 110 -2.39 -11.21 -15.59
CA CYS A 110 -2.61 -9.85 -16.06
C CYS A 110 -2.81 -9.78 -17.59
N GLN A 111 -4.07 -9.63 -18.03
CA GLN A 111 -4.39 -9.59 -19.45
C GLN A 111 -4.56 -8.15 -19.99
N GLN A 112 -5.13 -7.25 -19.19
CA GLN A 112 -5.40 -5.86 -19.58
C GLN A 112 -4.17 -4.94 -19.40
N THR A 113 -4.27 -3.70 -19.87
CA THR A 113 -3.22 -2.66 -19.74
C THR A 113 -2.89 -2.34 -18.27
N LEU A 114 -3.90 -2.39 -17.40
CA LEU A 114 -3.76 -2.21 -15.96
C LEU A 114 -4.25 -3.45 -15.23
N CYS A 115 -3.58 -3.79 -14.15
CA CYS A 115 -3.90 -4.94 -13.32
C CYS A 115 -3.98 -4.53 -11.86
N TYR A 116 -5.05 -4.96 -11.20
CA TYR A 116 -5.32 -4.70 -9.80
C TYR A 116 -5.03 -5.95 -8.98
N PHE A 117 -4.16 -5.85 -7.98
CA PHE A 117 -3.82 -6.94 -7.07
C PHE A 117 -4.36 -6.68 -5.68
N GLN A 118 -4.86 -7.72 -5.02
CA GLN A 118 -5.28 -7.70 -3.62
C GLN A 118 -5.33 -9.13 -3.07
N ASP A 119 -5.26 -9.29 -1.76
CA ASP A 119 -5.60 -10.55 -1.10
C ASP A 119 -7.04 -10.52 -0.55
N ASP A 120 -7.58 -11.67 -0.14
CA ASP A 120 -8.96 -11.79 0.32
C ASP A 120 -9.21 -11.51 1.81
N LEU A 121 -8.16 -11.15 2.55
CA LEU A 121 -8.22 -10.77 3.96
C LEU A 121 -8.72 -9.34 4.18
N TRP A 122 -8.68 -8.52 3.13
CA TRP A 122 -8.92 -7.08 3.24
C TRP A 122 -9.96 -6.63 2.23
N LEU A 123 -10.91 -5.80 2.65
CA LEU A 123 -11.76 -5.06 1.73
C LEU A 123 -11.12 -3.70 1.45
N ASN A 124 -10.74 -3.42 0.20
CA ASN A 124 -10.24 -2.10 -0.17
C ASN A 124 -11.36 -1.22 -0.74
N PRO A 125 -11.81 -0.18 -0.03
CA PRO A 125 -12.85 0.71 -0.54
C PRO A 125 -12.32 1.89 -1.36
N TYR A 126 -10.99 2.06 -1.48
CA TYR A 126 -10.36 3.22 -2.11
C TYR A 126 -9.98 2.98 -3.58
N MET A 127 -10.88 2.31 -4.31
CA MET A 127 -10.62 1.79 -5.64
C MET A 127 -10.60 2.90 -6.71
N ASP A 128 -11.49 3.88 -6.64
CA ASP A 128 -11.54 4.97 -7.62
C ASP A 128 -10.31 5.87 -7.47
N THR A 129 -9.85 6.14 -6.24
CA THR A 129 -8.58 6.85 -6.01
C THR A 129 -7.41 6.12 -6.65
N LEU A 130 -7.24 4.83 -6.33
CA LEU A 130 -6.12 4.05 -6.85
C LEU A 130 -6.15 3.98 -8.37
N TYR A 131 -7.33 3.74 -8.95
CA TYR A 131 -7.51 3.71 -10.39
C TYR A 131 -7.18 5.06 -11.05
N THR A 132 -7.68 6.17 -10.47
CA THR A 132 -7.38 7.54 -10.94
C THR A 132 -5.87 7.77 -10.99
N LEU A 133 -5.15 7.35 -9.96
CA LEU A 133 -3.70 7.53 -9.87
C LEU A 133 -2.93 6.62 -10.81
N ALA A 134 -3.36 5.38 -11.00
CA ALA A 134 -2.79 4.49 -11.99
C ALA A 134 -2.94 5.04 -13.41
N CYS A 135 -4.09 5.66 -13.72
CA CYS A 135 -4.29 6.34 -15.00
C CYS A 135 -3.46 7.62 -15.12
N ARG A 136 -3.29 8.38 -14.03
CA ARG A 136 -2.49 9.62 -14.02
C ARG A 136 -0.99 9.34 -14.14
N TYR A 137 -0.52 8.24 -13.57
CA TYR A 137 0.88 7.85 -13.49
C TYR A 137 1.10 6.41 -14.00
N PRO A 138 0.83 6.12 -15.29
CA PRO A 138 0.85 4.75 -15.83
C PRO A 138 2.23 4.08 -15.81
N GLN A 139 3.28 4.88 -15.64
CA GLN A 139 4.64 4.39 -15.50
C GLN A 139 4.96 3.93 -14.08
N GLN A 140 4.16 4.32 -13.08
CA GLN A 140 4.30 3.96 -11.67
C GLN A 140 3.30 2.86 -11.32
N TRP A 141 3.66 2.05 -10.34
CA TRP A 141 2.68 1.22 -9.67
C TRP A 141 2.22 1.93 -8.40
N VAL A 142 0.91 1.89 -8.17
CA VAL A 142 0.25 2.62 -7.09
C VAL A 142 -0.28 1.61 -6.10
N ALA A 143 0.08 1.75 -4.84
CA ALA A 143 -0.32 0.81 -3.79
C ALA A 143 -1.02 1.56 -2.65
N ASN A 144 -2.10 0.96 -2.16
CA ASN A 144 -2.67 1.34 -0.88
C ASN A 144 -1.89 0.66 0.24
N THR A 145 -1.85 1.28 1.40
CA THR A 145 -1.28 0.68 2.60
C THR A 145 -2.07 1.06 3.84
N ARG A 146 -1.98 0.21 4.86
CA ARG A 146 -2.50 0.49 6.19
C ARG A 146 -1.71 1.61 6.84
N LEU A 147 -2.35 2.33 7.74
CA LEU A 147 -1.68 3.42 8.47
C LEU A 147 -0.54 2.89 9.34
N ALA A 148 -0.70 1.71 9.94
CA ALA A 148 0.32 1.07 10.77
C ALA A 148 1.58 0.63 9.98
N ASP A 149 1.44 0.34 8.69
CA ASP A 149 2.51 -0.17 7.83
C ASP A 149 3.23 0.94 7.05
N TYR A 150 2.64 2.13 6.96
CA TYR A 150 3.15 3.25 6.16
C TYR A 150 4.60 3.63 6.47
N ILE A 151 4.98 3.72 7.75
CA ILE A 151 6.37 4.07 8.13
C ILE A 151 7.37 3.06 7.62
N ASP A 152 7.04 1.77 7.73
CA ASP A 152 7.95 0.70 7.33
C ASP A 152 8.18 0.77 5.82
N TYR A 153 7.12 0.98 5.03
CA TYR A 153 7.22 1.01 3.57
C TYR A 153 7.97 2.26 3.10
N MET A 154 7.74 3.40 3.78
CA MET A 154 8.48 4.62 3.49
C MET A 154 9.95 4.56 3.92
N THR A 155 10.28 3.69 4.89
CA THR A 155 11.65 3.37 5.29
C THR A 155 12.31 2.45 4.27
N TRP A 156 11.61 1.43 3.76
CA TRP A 156 12.12 0.52 2.73
C TRP A 156 12.01 1.10 1.32
N ARG A 157 12.59 2.28 1.13
CA ARG A 157 12.79 2.93 -0.17
C ARG A 157 14.28 3.18 -0.34
N PHE A 158 14.90 2.48 -1.28
CA PHE A 158 16.34 2.39 -1.39
C PHE A 158 16.85 3.10 -2.65
N LYS A 159 17.95 3.83 -2.52
CA LYS A 159 18.67 4.43 -3.63
C LYS A 159 20.18 4.13 -3.54
N GLN A 160 20.75 3.61 -4.62
CA GLN A 160 22.19 3.35 -4.76
C GLN A 160 22.59 3.43 -6.24
N GLY A 161 23.30 4.48 -6.63
CA GLY A 161 23.61 4.73 -8.04
C GLY A 161 22.34 4.85 -8.90
N GLU A 162 22.16 3.92 -9.84
CA GLU A 162 20.99 3.85 -10.73
C GLU A 162 19.83 3.00 -10.15
N LEU A 163 20.06 2.32 -9.02
CA LEU A 163 19.02 1.63 -8.27
C LEU A 163 18.12 2.65 -7.57
N SER A 164 16.81 2.54 -7.79
CA SER A 164 15.78 3.31 -7.09
C SER A 164 14.54 2.45 -6.91
N THR A 165 14.51 1.67 -5.84
CA THR A 165 13.45 0.67 -5.59
C THR A 165 12.84 0.82 -4.21
N GLY A 166 11.66 0.25 -3.99
CA GLY A 166 11.04 0.25 -2.67
C GLY A 166 10.05 -0.87 -2.47
N TYR A 167 9.71 -1.06 -1.21
CA TYR A 167 8.73 -2.06 -0.80
C TYR A 167 7.34 -1.43 -0.60
N ALA A 168 6.33 -1.99 -1.24
CA ALA A 168 4.94 -1.87 -0.81
C ALA A 168 4.21 -3.19 -1.03
N ASP A 169 3.20 -3.43 -0.20
CA ASP A 169 2.51 -4.70 -0.15
C ASP A 169 1.28 -4.68 -1.06
N LEU A 170 1.20 -5.61 -2.01
CA LEU A 170 0.12 -5.65 -3.00
C LEU A 170 -1.20 -6.12 -2.37
N ARG A 171 -1.15 -6.74 -1.19
CA ARG A 171 -2.30 -7.38 -0.53
C ARG A 171 -3.41 -6.41 -0.15
N TYR A 172 -3.10 -5.13 0.02
CA TYR A 172 -4.05 -4.08 0.40
C TYR A 172 -4.70 -3.36 -0.78
N GLY A 173 -4.37 -3.78 -2.01
CA GLY A 173 -4.83 -3.12 -3.23
C GLY A 173 -3.70 -2.37 -3.90
N ALA A 174 -3.29 -2.83 -5.08
CA ALA A 174 -2.29 -2.16 -5.90
C ALA A 174 -2.66 -2.22 -7.39
N PHE A 175 -2.46 -1.10 -8.09
CA PHE A 175 -2.53 -1.04 -9.53
C PHE A 175 -1.14 -1.04 -10.13
N VAL A 176 -0.95 -1.90 -11.12
CA VAL A 176 0.32 -2.12 -11.82
C VAL A 176 0.03 -2.14 -13.31
N SER A 177 0.93 -1.57 -14.13
CA SER A 177 0.82 -1.69 -15.58
C SER A 177 1.32 -3.04 -16.10
N LYS A 178 0.75 -3.50 -17.20
CA LYS A 178 1.18 -4.74 -17.86
C LYS A 178 2.68 -4.74 -18.17
N ASP A 179 3.21 -3.62 -18.65
CA ASP A 179 4.64 -3.45 -18.95
C ASP A 179 5.55 -3.62 -17.72
N GLN A 180 5.07 -3.28 -16.51
CA GLN A 180 5.83 -3.53 -15.28
C GLN A 180 5.84 -5.02 -14.93
N ILE A 181 4.72 -5.71 -15.13
CA ILE A 181 4.59 -7.15 -14.90
C ILE A 181 5.44 -7.94 -15.90
N GLU A 182 5.38 -7.60 -17.18
CA GLU A 182 6.16 -8.29 -18.22
C GLU A 182 7.67 -8.16 -17.96
N ARG A 183 8.14 -7.00 -17.50
CA ARG A 183 9.54 -6.83 -17.09
C ARG A 183 9.92 -7.64 -15.86
N PHE A 184 9.00 -7.75 -14.89
CA PHE A 184 9.22 -8.60 -13.72
C PHE A 184 9.33 -10.08 -14.13
N LEU A 185 8.40 -10.56 -14.96
CA LEU A 185 8.39 -11.93 -15.47
C LEU A 185 9.58 -12.23 -16.40
N ALA A 186 10.14 -11.22 -17.07
CA ALA A 186 11.34 -11.38 -17.90
C ALA A 186 12.65 -11.52 -17.09
N ASN A 187 12.62 -11.32 -15.77
CA ASN A 187 13.79 -11.40 -14.91
C ASN A 187 13.85 -12.76 -14.19
N ASP A 188 14.61 -13.70 -14.74
CA ASP A 188 14.76 -15.06 -14.23
C ASP A 188 15.43 -15.15 -12.83
N ALA A 189 16.07 -14.08 -12.36
CA ALA A 189 16.68 -14.05 -11.03
C ALA A 189 15.65 -13.81 -9.92
N LEU A 190 14.43 -13.38 -10.26
CA LEU A 190 13.38 -13.07 -9.30
C LEU A 190 12.38 -14.23 -9.17
N ASP A 191 11.89 -14.44 -7.96
CA ASP A 191 10.78 -15.37 -7.71
C ASP A 191 9.47 -14.73 -8.17
N HIS A 192 8.93 -15.22 -9.28
CA HIS A 192 7.69 -14.72 -9.89
C HIS A 192 6.42 -15.02 -9.08
N THR A 193 6.52 -15.75 -7.97
CA THR A 193 5.39 -15.96 -7.04
C THR A 193 5.35 -14.92 -5.91
N SER A 194 6.43 -14.17 -5.71
CA SER A 194 6.64 -13.32 -4.55
C SER A 194 6.36 -11.84 -4.81
N ASP A 195 5.48 -11.27 -3.99
CA ASP A 195 5.14 -9.84 -4.03
C ASP A 195 6.32 -8.96 -3.63
N VAL A 196 7.17 -9.47 -2.75
CA VAL A 196 8.39 -8.79 -2.32
C VAL A 196 9.36 -8.69 -3.49
N HIS A 197 9.53 -9.78 -4.24
CA HIS A 197 10.38 -9.78 -5.44
C HIS A 197 9.82 -8.89 -6.53
N PHE A 198 8.50 -8.86 -6.73
CA PHE A 198 7.89 -7.91 -7.66
C PHE A 198 8.18 -6.46 -7.24
N SER A 199 7.88 -6.12 -5.98
CA SER A 199 8.02 -4.76 -5.46
C SER A 199 9.46 -4.26 -5.58
N ILE A 200 10.42 -5.03 -5.07
CA ILE A 200 11.85 -4.66 -5.07
C ILE A 200 12.47 -4.80 -6.46
N GLY A 201 12.07 -5.84 -7.22
CA GLY A 201 12.55 -6.12 -8.57
C GLY A 201 12.10 -5.12 -9.63
N SER A 202 11.06 -4.33 -9.36
CA SER A 202 10.53 -3.32 -10.28
C SER A 202 11.51 -2.18 -10.61
N ASN A 203 12.59 -2.05 -9.82
CA ASN A 203 13.49 -0.90 -9.75
C ASN A 203 12.76 0.43 -9.80
N GLN A 204 11.70 0.53 -8.99
CA GLN A 204 10.86 1.69 -8.97
C GLN A 204 10.32 1.90 -7.56
N LEU A 205 10.33 3.15 -7.11
CA LEU A 205 9.68 3.51 -5.86
C LEU A 205 8.16 3.37 -6.03
N PRO A 206 7.46 2.59 -5.19
CA PRO A 206 6.01 2.55 -5.22
C PRO A 206 5.41 3.92 -4.94
N TYR A 207 4.31 4.24 -5.63
CA TYR A 207 3.45 5.34 -5.25
C TYR A 207 2.52 4.87 -4.13
N ILE A 208 2.87 5.18 -2.89
CA ILE A 208 2.15 4.68 -1.71
C ILE A 208 1.12 5.71 -1.23
N ILE A 209 -0.11 5.26 -1.06
CA ILE A 209 -1.20 6.01 -0.44
C ILE A 209 -1.54 5.35 0.90
N ALA A 210 -1.59 6.14 1.96
CA ALA A 210 -1.95 5.64 3.28
C ALA A 210 -3.42 5.93 3.56
N ASN A 211 -4.21 4.87 3.73
CA ASN A 211 -5.63 4.98 4.04
C ASN A 211 -5.97 4.12 5.27
N PRO A 212 -7.00 4.48 6.06
CA PRO A 212 -7.44 3.65 7.16
C PRO A 212 -8.10 2.40 6.58
N LEU A 213 -7.35 1.30 6.65
CA LEU A 213 -7.82 -0.05 6.37
C LEU A 213 -8.05 -0.77 7.71
N ASP A 214 -8.62 -1.98 7.67
CA ASP A 214 -8.75 -2.77 8.90
C ASP A 214 -7.36 -3.10 9.48
N GLU A 215 -7.23 -3.03 10.81
CA GLU A 215 -5.97 -3.17 11.55
C GLU A 215 -5.92 -4.48 12.35
N GLU A 216 -6.90 -5.38 12.18
CA GLU A 216 -7.06 -6.58 13.03
C GLU A 216 -5.98 -7.66 12.87
N GLU A 217 -5.22 -7.68 11.77
CA GLU A 217 -4.22 -8.74 11.52
C GLU A 217 -2.77 -8.26 11.62
N GLU A 218 -1.94 -9.03 12.35
CA GLU A 218 -0.49 -8.85 12.36
C GLU A 218 0.12 -9.42 11.07
N ARG A 219 0.88 -8.57 10.39
CA ARG A 219 1.59 -8.90 9.16
C ARG A 219 2.73 -9.88 9.43
N GLN A 220 2.89 -10.90 8.58
CA GLN A 220 4.11 -11.69 8.53
C GLN A 220 5.31 -10.76 8.31
N ASP A 221 6.38 -10.94 9.09
CA ASP A 221 7.60 -10.17 8.93
C ASP A 221 8.29 -10.53 7.61
N VAL A 222 8.24 -9.60 6.64
CA VAL A 222 8.88 -9.74 5.33
C VAL A 222 10.27 -9.09 5.26
N ARG A 223 10.77 -8.56 6.38
CA ARG A 223 12.00 -7.75 6.38
C ARG A 223 13.15 -8.51 5.72
N GLN A 224 13.32 -9.79 6.05
CA GLN A 224 14.38 -10.60 5.47
C GLN A 224 14.20 -10.76 3.95
N ASP A 225 12.99 -11.08 3.51
CA ASP A 225 12.66 -11.23 2.09
C ASP A 225 12.95 -9.94 1.30
N VAL A 226 12.68 -8.77 1.89
CA VAL A 226 12.98 -7.47 1.28
C VAL A 226 14.49 -7.32 1.02
N TYR A 227 15.32 -7.66 2.01
CA TYR A 227 16.78 -7.57 1.86
C TYR A 227 17.35 -8.64 0.93
N ASP A 228 16.77 -9.84 0.93
CA ASP A 228 17.19 -10.92 0.03
C ASP A 228 16.88 -10.56 -1.43
N ALA A 229 15.66 -10.05 -1.71
CA ALA A 229 15.30 -9.54 -3.02
C ALA A 229 16.20 -8.36 -3.44
N LEU A 230 16.50 -7.44 -2.52
CA LEU A 230 17.36 -6.29 -2.78
C LEU A 230 18.79 -6.71 -3.18
N ALA A 231 19.33 -7.74 -2.52
CA ALA A 231 20.64 -8.29 -2.83
C ALA A 231 20.72 -8.91 -4.24
N LEU A 232 19.60 -9.38 -4.80
CA LEU A 232 19.50 -9.87 -6.17
C LEU A 232 19.49 -8.70 -7.16
N VAL A 233 18.69 -7.66 -6.91
CA VAL A 233 18.56 -6.51 -7.81
C VAL A 233 19.85 -5.69 -7.87
N VAL A 234 20.56 -5.51 -6.76
CA VAL A 234 21.85 -4.79 -6.71
C VAL A 234 22.93 -5.45 -7.58
N LYS A 235 22.87 -6.77 -7.77
CA LYS A 235 23.81 -7.51 -8.65
C LYS A 235 23.44 -7.40 -10.13
N GLY A 236 22.19 -7.06 -10.44
CA GLY A 236 21.69 -6.92 -11.80
C GLY A 236 22.10 -5.60 -12.44
N GLN A 237 22.10 -5.55 -13.77
CA GLN A 237 22.08 -4.27 -14.49
C GLN A 237 20.68 -3.70 -14.41
N VAL A 238 20.56 -2.44 -14.00
CA VAL A 238 19.25 -1.84 -13.77
C VAL A 238 19.11 -0.55 -14.55
N GLU A 239 18.02 -0.45 -15.32
CA GLU A 239 17.66 0.79 -15.99
C GLU A 239 17.10 1.78 -14.98
N LYS A 240 17.64 3.00 -14.99
CA LYS A 240 17.14 4.10 -14.20
C LYS A 240 15.81 4.58 -14.73
N LYS A 241 14.82 4.65 -13.86
CA LYS A 241 13.52 5.27 -14.13
C LYS A 241 13.47 6.68 -13.59
N GLU A 242 12.72 7.53 -14.28
CA GLU A 242 12.40 8.85 -13.78
C GLU A 242 11.59 8.75 -12.49
N GLU A 243 12.02 9.53 -11.50
CA GLU A 243 11.33 9.65 -10.23
C GLU A 243 10.15 10.62 -10.37
N ILE A 244 8.94 10.13 -10.08
CA ILE A 244 7.75 10.96 -10.04
C ILE A 244 7.53 11.42 -8.61
N VAL A 245 7.23 12.71 -8.44
CA VAL A 245 6.90 13.29 -7.14
C VAL A 245 5.53 12.78 -6.70
N MET A 246 5.47 12.12 -5.53
CA MET A 246 4.23 11.68 -4.91
C MET A 246 3.49 12.87 -4.28
N ASP A 247 2.60 13.49 -5.06
CA ASP A 247 1.80 14.65 -4.67
C ASP A 247 0.51 14.30 -3.91
N VAL A 248 -0.05 13.12 -4.13
CA VAL A 248 -1.23 12.58 -3.47
C VAL A 248 -0.82 11.67 -2.33
N LYS A 249 -1.41 11.88 -1.15
CA LYS A 249 -1.01 11.16 0.07
C LYS A 249 -2.10 10.27 0.67
N SER A 250 -3.37 10.60 0.43
CA SER A 250 -4.52 9.86 0.97
C SER A 250 -5.77 10.09 0.13
N SER A 251 -6.70 9.16 0.21
CA SER A 251 -8.07 9.29 -0.27
C SER A 251 -8.94 9.92 0.81
N CYS A 252 -10.01 10.59 0.43
CA CYS A 252 -11.08 10.95 1.39
C CYS A 252 -11.83 9.70 1.87
N ALA A 253 -12.50 9.75 3.02
CA ALA A 253 -13.31 8.66 3.54
C ALA A 253 -14.36 8.16 2.55
N ASN A 254 -14.81 8.99 1.61
CA ASN A 254 -15.77 8.64 0.57
C ASN A 254 -15.18 8.04 -0.72
N ASP A 255 -13.85 7.99 -0.87
CA ASP A 255 -13.13 7.64 -2.10
C ASP A 255 -13.46 8.55 -3.31
N GLN A 256 -13.97 9.77 -3.05
CA GLN A 256 -14.36 10.70 -4.11
C GLN A 256 -13.45 11.92 -4.24
N CYS A 257 -12.42 12.01 -3.40
CA CYS A 257 -11.41 13.05 -3.51
C CYS A 257 -10.02 12.57 -3.09
N LEU A 258 -9.03 13.30 -3.57
CA LEU A 258 -7.61 13.06 -3.34
C LEU A 258 -7.04 14.16 -2.45
N PHE A 259 -6.35 13.79 -1.38
CA PHE A 259 -5.55 14.73 -0.61
C PHE A 259 -4.21 14.95 -1.27
N MET A 260 -3.94 16.20 -1.65
CA MET A 260 -2.67 16.59 -2.27
C MET A 260 -1.91 17.53 -1.36
N THR A 261 -0.63 17.24 -1.12
CA THR A 261 0.25 18.12 -0.35
C THR A 261 1.70 17.97 -0.78
N ASN A 262 2.44 19.08 -0.72
CA ASN A 262 3.89 19.09 -0.90
C ASN A 262 4.65 18.85 0.41
N MET A 263 3.93 18.70 1.54
CA MET A 263 4.52 18.34 2.82
C MET A 263 4.55 16.82 2.96
N ASP A 264 5.71 16.25 3.28
CA ASP A 264 5.86 14.83 3.57
C ASP A 264 6.13 14.61 5.07
N MET A 265 5.48 13.62 5.67
CA MET A 265 5.72 13.19 7.04
C MET A 265 7.00 12.35 7.13
N MET A 266 7.37 11.74 6.00
CA MET A 266 8.54 10.87 5.90
C MET A 266 9.64 11.57 5.11
N PRO A 267 10.91 11.43 5.53
CA PRO A 267 12.02 11.96 4.76
C PRO A 267 12.14 11.26 3.39
N PRO A 268 12.82 11.88 2.41
CA PRO A 268 13.15 11.20 1.16
C PRO A 268 14.09 10.00 1.40
N PRO A 269 14.12 9.02 0.49
CA PRO A 269 15.03 7.87 0.59
C PRO A 269 16.50 8.32 0.61
N LEU A 270 17.33 7.65 1.40
CA LEU A 270 18.76 7.91 1.43
C LEU A 270 19.44 7.33 0.19
N LEU A 271 20.29 8.16 -0.44
CA LEU A 271 21.24 7.69 -1.43
C LEU A 271 22.49 7.19 -0.69
N LEU A 272 22.76 5.89 -0.77
CA LEU A 272 23.90 5.27 -0.11
C LEU A 272 24.78 4.52 -1.11
N ASP A 273 26.09 4.49 -0.82
CA ASP A 273 27.05 3.71 -1.59
C ASP A 273 27.01 2.22 -1.24
N ASN A 274 26.60 1.88 -0.01
CA ASN A 274 26.46 0.50 0.47
C ASN A 274 25.10 0.30 1.13
N ILE A 275 24.23 -0.45 0.47
CA ILE A 275 22.86 -0.68 0.91
C ILE A 275 22.75 -1.59 2.13
N SER A 276 23.79 -2.37 2.46
CA SER A 276 23.78 -3.26 3.63
C SER A 276 23.64 -2.52 4.97
N ASN A 277 24.01 -1.24 5.01
CA ASN A 277 23.88 -0.40 6.21
C ASN A 277 22.63 0.49 6.21
N TYR A 278 21.76 0.36 5.18
CA TYR A 278 20.73 1.34 4.89
C TYR A 278 19.86 1.69 6.09
N GLU A 279 19.27 0.68 6.73
CA GLU A 279 18.34 0.92 7.84
C GLU A 279 18.99 1.58 9.04
N THR A 280 20.23 1.21 9.34
CA THR A 280 21.01 1.80 10.44
C THR A 280 21.27 3.27 10.17
N GLU A 281 21.74 3.60 8.96
CA GLU A 281 22.02 4.99 8.57
C GLU A 281 20.74 5.83 8.46
N PHE A 282 19.66 5.25 7.94
CA PHE A 282 18.34 5.89 7.86
C PHE A 282 17.81 6.28 9.24
N LYS A 283 17.84 5.35 10.19
CA LYS A 283 17.39 5.59 11.57
C LYS A 283 18.30 6.52 12.35
N GLN A 284 19.59 6.57 12.03
CA GLN A 284 20.54 7.51 12.65
C GLN A 284 20.35 8.94 12.13
N ARG A 285 20.06 9.09 10.83
CA ARG A 285 19.94 10.41 10.19
C ARG A 285 18.58 11.05 10.37
N TYR A 286 17.53 10.24 10.49
CA TYR A 286 16.15 10.72 10.59
C TYR A 286 15.45 10.23 11.85
N HIS A 287 14.78 11.16 12.53
CA HIS A 287 13.85 10.84 13.60
C HIS A 287 12.48 10.55 12.99
N LEU A 288 12.13 9.27 12.89
CA LEU A 288 10.85 8.85 12.35
C LEU A 288 9.74 9.02 13.41
N PRO A 289 8.51 9.39 12.99
CA PRO A 289 7.37 9.37 13.90
C PRO A 289 7.12 7.94 14.43
N ALA A 290 6.39 7.82 15.53
CA ALA A 290 5.91 6.51 15.96
C ALA A 290 4.77 6.05 15.04
N LYS A 291 4.60 4.73 14.87
CA LYS A 291 3.46 4.16 14.12
C LYS A 291 2.11 4.67 14.61
N SER A 292 1.94 4.79 15.93
CA SER A 292 0.74 5.38 16.53
C SER A 292 0.50 6.81 16.06
N THR A 293 1.55 7.62 15.87
CA THR A 293 1.40 8.98 15.36
C THR A 293 0.79 8.98 13.96
N VAL A 294 1.19 8.05 13.09
CA VAL A 294 0.61 7.96 11.74
C VAL A 294 -0.84 7.48 11.77
N ILE A 295 -1.17 6.56 12.66
CA ILE A 295 -2.56 6.09 12.83
C ILE A 295 -3.48 7.24 13.25
N TYR A 296 -3.08 8.06 14.24
CA TYR A 296 -3.92 9.12 14.79
C TYR A 296 -3.88 10.44 14.00
N TYR A 297 -2.77 10.74 13.31
CA TYR A 297 -2.54 12.01 12.62
C TYR A 297 -2.22 11.79 11.13
N SER A 298 -2.84 10.78 10.50
CA SER A 298 -2.67 10.51 9.08
C SER A 298 -3.18 11.64 8.20
N TYR A 299 -2.74 11.67 6.94
CA TYR A 299 -3.27 12.60 5.94
C TYR A 299 -4.77 12.45 5.69
N HIS A 300 -5.32 11.23 5.87
CA HIS A 300 -6.75 10.95 5.71
C HIS A 300 -7.60 11.84 6.62
N GLN A 301 -7.20 11.93 7.89
CA GLN A 301 -7.86 12.72 8.92
C GLN A 301 -7.94 14.21 8.56
N ALA A 302 -6.89 14.73 7.90
CA ALA A 302 -6.83 16.14 7.51
C ALA A 302 -7.89 16.53 6.46
N VAL A 303 -8.40 15.58 5.65
CA VAL A 303 -9.36 15.88 4.58
C VAL A 303 -10.80 15.72 5.03
N ASP A 304 -11.06 14.82 5.97
CA ASP A 304 -12.40 14.54 6.47
C ASP A 304 -12.82 15.48 7.62
N GLN A 305 -12.21 16.68 7.64
CA GLN A 305 -12.55 17.82 8.52
C GLN A 305 -12.32 17.59 10.02
N ASP A 306 -11.45 16.64 10.39
CA ASP A 306 -11.00 16.54 11.77
C ASP A 306 -9.86 17.55 12.01
N THR A 307 -10.23 18.69 12.60
CA THR A 307 -9.28 19.77 12.91
C THR A 307 -8.38 19.45 14.10
N GLU A 308 -8.73 18.46 14.93
CA GLU A 308 -7.93 18.07 16.11
C GLU A 308 -6.77 17.13 15.75
N THR A 309 -6.84 16.49 14.58
CA THR A 309 -5.87 15.50 14.11
C THR A 309 -5.07 15.96 12.89
N CYS A 310 -5.23 17.23 12.49
CA CYS A 310 -4.47 17.83 11.41
C CYS A 310 -2.97 17.71 11.68
N TRP A 311 -2.28 16.96 10.81
CA TRP A 311 -0.85 16.71 10.90
C TRP A 311 -0.04 18.00 11.01
N TYR A 312 0.69 18.16 12.13
CA TYR A 312 1.94 18.94 12.34
C TYR A 312 2.19 20.24 11.53
N SER A 313 1.16 20.94 11.07
CA SER A 313 1.27 22.15 10.26
C SER A 313 1.97 23.30 11.01
N TYR A 314 2.02 23.24 12.34
CA TYR A 314 2.66 24.23 13.22
C TYR A 314 4.20 24.19 13.20
N GLN A 315 4.83 23.11 12.72
CA GLN A 315 6.29 23.00 12.63
C GLN A 315 6.88 23.50 11.32
N CYS A 316 6.03 23.96 10.39
CA CYS A 316 6.48 24.66 9.19
C CYS A 316 7.08 26.02 9.59
N LYS A 317 8.33 26.01 10.04
CA LYS A 317 9.10 27.23 10.25
C LYS A 317 9.39 27.81 8.88
N PHE A 318 8.60 28.79 8.46
CA PHE A 318 9.04 29.70 7.41
C PHE A 318 10.39 30.26 7.86
N LYS A 319 11.47 29.91 7.17
CA LYS A 319 12.64 30.78 7.14
C LYS A 319 12.14 32.04 6.46
N ILE A 320 11.75 33.03 7.25
CA ILE A 320 11.66 34.40 6.78
C ILE A 320 13.09 34.75 6.43
N THR A 321 13.48 34.57 5.17
CA THR A 321 14.61 35.30 4.61
C THR A 321 14.16 36.74 4.63
N THR A 322 14.58 37.47 5.66
CA THR A 322 14.60 38.93 5.61
C THR A 322 15.65 39.31 4.58
N ASP A 323 15.28 39.20 3.30
CA ASP A 323 15.94 39.97 2.27
C ASP A 323 15.53 41.41 2.56
N THR A 324 16.43 42.11 3.24
CA THR A 324 16.45 43.56 3.32
C THR A 324 16.37 44.10 1.89
N ILE A 325 15.21 44.66 1.56
CA ILE A 325 15.08 45.60 0.46
C ILE A 325 15.80 46.86 0.95
N ASP A 326 17.04 47.04 0.51
CA ASP A 326 17.69 48.34 0.43
C ASP A 326 17.35 49.00 -0.92
#